data_AF-A0A243BTH9-F1
#
_entry.id   AF-A0A243BTH9-F1
#
_cell.length_a   1.000
_cell.length_b   1.000
_cell.length_c   1.000
_cell.angle_alpha   90.00
_cell.angle_beta   90.00
_cell.angle_gamma   90.00
#
_symmetry.space_group_name_H-M   'P 1'
#
loop_
_entity.id
_entity.type
_entity.pdbx_description
1 polymer ?
#
loop_
_entity_poly.entity_id
_entity_poly.type
_entity_poly.pdbx_seq_one_letter_code
_entity_poly.pdbx_strand_id
1 'polypeptide(L)'
;MAAPRKHVKILKTKEIEGMDMLWKTGTATKEQMEREYNIKGDRLKKLCHSGYLEERTGKVVLGEKGVEKFKKEGKEHQYKTGINNAKHDIRLSEKYISLPKEIRETWKTEKQLHSEAQKDPRYNDFKKIIVESHPQGKFQPTPDGAIYSEAHDGYIAIEVTTRNYKEIDIQQKQEFAKTFLSGYEQL
;
A
#
# COMPACT_ATOMS: atom_id res chain seq x y z
N MET A 1 -7.99 34.44 -25.80
CA MET A 1 -7.26 33.26 -25.29
C MET A 1 -8.24 32.33 -24.60
N ALA A 2 -8.30 31.04 -24.98
CA ALA A 2 -9.18 30.09 -24.32
C ALA A 2 -8.71 29.87 -22.87
N ALA A 3 -9.64 29.90 -21.90
CA ALA A 3 -9.32 29.64 -20.50
C ALA A 3 -8.65 28.26 -20.35
N PRO A 4 -7.58 28.13 -19.55
CA PRO A 4 -6.88 26.86 -19.39
C PRO A 4 -7.86 25.80 -18.85
N ARG A 5 -7.95 24.66 -19.54
CA ARG A 5 -8.84 23.56 -19.15
C ARG A 5 -8.49 23.08 -17.74
N LYS A 6 -9.47 23.16 -16.84
CA LYS A 6 -9.33 22.74 -15.43
C LYS A 6 -9.39 21.22 -15.24
N HIS A 7 -9.96 20.47 -16.20
CA HIS A 7 -10.19 19.03 -16.09
C HIS A 7 -9.26 18.19 -16.99
N VAL A 8 -8.92 17.00 -16.49
CA VAL A 8 -8.16 15.97 -17.20
C VAL A 8 -9.11 15.12 -18.03
N LYS A 9 -8.90 15.08 -19.35
CA LYS A 9 -9.65 14.21 -20.27
C LYS A 9 -9.03 12.83 -20.45
N ILE A 10 -7.69 12.76 -20.45
CA ILE A 10 -6.91 11.55 -20.71
C ILE A 10 -5.87 11.43 -19.60
N LEU A 11 -5.82 10.25 -18.97
CA LEU A 11 -4.77 9.85 -18.04
C LEU A 11 -3.58 9.30 -18.82
N LYS A 12 -2.37 9.74 -18.47
CA LYS A 12 -1.12 9.23 -19.06
C LYS A 12 -0.71 7.94 -18.37
N THR A 13 0.08 7.10 -19.04
CA THR A 13 0.60 5.84 -18.47
C THR A 13 1.27 6.05 -17.11
N LYS A 14 2.17 7.01 -16.99
CA LYS A 14 2.86 7.33 -15.72
C LYS A 14 1.92 7.80 -14.62
N GLU A 15 0.82 8.46 -14.96
CA GLU A 15 -0.20 8.88 -13.99
C GLU A 15 -0.99 7.68 -13.47
N ILE A 16 -1.31 6.73 -14.35
CA ILE A 16 -1.95 5.46 -13.97
C ILE A 16 -1.00 4.63 -13.09
N GLU A 17 0.29 4.58 -13.42
CA GLU A 17 1.31 3.93 -12.58
C GLU A 17 1.40 4.57 -11.19
N GLY A 18 1.40 5.91 -11.10
CA GLY A 18 1.41 6.62 -9.82
C GLY A 18 0.13 6.40 -9.02
N MET A 19 -1.02 6.33 -9.69
CA MET A 19 -2.29 5.98 -9.07
C MET A 19 -2.28 4.52 -8.57
N ASP A 20 -1.69 3.59 -9.31
CA ASP A 20 -1.57 2.18 -8.91
C ASP A 20 -0.69 2.03 -7.67
N MET A 21 0.42 2.78 -7.60
CA MET A 21 1.23 2.85 -6.38
C MET A 21 0.38 3.33 -5.19
N LEU A 22 -0.36 4.44 -5.35
CA LEU A 22 -1.24 4.94 -4.28
C LEU A 22 -2.37 3.97 -3.91
N TRP A 23 -2.83 3.13 -4.84
CA TRP A 23 -3.77 2.05 -4.53
C TRP A 23 -3.14 1.00 -3.60
N LYS A 24 -1.85 0.71 -3.80
CA LYS A 24 -1.11 -0.34 -3.11
C LYS A 24 -0.48 0.10 -1.77
N THR A 25 -0.14 1.37 -1.63
CA THR A 25 0.61 1.90 -0.46
C THR A 25 -0.07 3.10 0.21
N GLY A 26 -1.17 3.60 -0.36
CA GLY A 26 -2.06 4.60 0.25
C GLY A 26 -1.68 6.06 0.00
N THR A 27 -0.41 6.45 0.19
CA THR A 27 -0.01 7.86 0.07
C THR A 27 1.44 8.07 -0.37
N ALA A 28 1.72 9.22 -0.99
CA ALA A 28 3.07 9.64 -1.37
C ALA A 28 3.25 11.16 -1.20
N THR A 29 4.49 11.62 -1.16
CA THR A 29 4.80 13.05 -1.21
C THR A 29 4.67 13.60 -2.63
N LYS A 30 4.54 14.91 -2.77
CA LYS A 30 4.51 15.57 -4.10
C LYS A 30 5.78 15.30 -4.89
N GLU A 31 6.92 15.29 -4.21
CA GLU A 31 8.24 15.06 -4.79
C GLU A 31 8.34 13.64 -5.37
N GLN A 32 7.79 12.64 -4.67
CA GLN A 32 7.69 11.28 -5.20
C GLN A 32 6.79 11.23 -6.46
N MET A 33 5.63 11.89 -6.42
CA MET A 33 4.72 11.94 -7.57
C MET A 33 5.35 12.64 -8.79
N GLU A 34 6.11 13.71 -8.56
CA GLU A 34 6.81 14.45 -9.60
C GLU A 34 7.97 13.65 -10.19
N ARG A 35 8.86 13.12 -9.33
CA ARG A 35 10.10 12.47 -9.75
C ARG A 35 9.85 11.14 -10.45
N GLU A 36 8.95 10.30 -9.91
CA GLU A 36 8.77 8.92 -10.36
C GLU A 36 7.67 8.78 -11.42
N TYR A 37 6.65 9.63 -11.34
CA TYR A 37 5.41 9.51 -12.13
C TYR A 37 5.15 10.74 -13.02
N ASN A 38 6.06 11.71 -13.05
CA ASN A 38 5.96 12.92 -13.87
C ASN A 38 4.66 13.71 -13.63
N ILE A 39 4.13 13.68 -12.40
CA ILE A 39 2.92 14.40 -12.00
C ILE A 39 3.33 15.72 -11.32
N LYS A 40 3.58 16.75 -12.12
CA LYS A 40 4.14 18.02 -11.67
C LYS A 40 3.08 19.08 -11.42
N GLY A 41 3.29 19.94 -10.41
CA GLY A 41 2.58 21.21 -10.16
C GLY A 41 1.16 21.32 -10.74
N ASP A 42 1.03 21.96 -11.91
CA ASP A 42 -0.27 22.19 -12.56
C ASP A 42 -0.99 20.93 -13.02
N ARG A 43 -0.25 19.87 -13.37
CA ARG A 43 -0.86 18.58 -13.71
C ARG A 43 -1.44 17.90 -12.47
N LEU A 44 -0.74 17.95 -11.33
CA LEU A 44 -1.28 17.47 -10.05
C LEU A 44 -2.58 18.20 -9.71
N LYS A 45 -2.57 19.55 -9.75
CA LYS A 45 -3.77 20.37 -9.51
C LYS A 45 -4.95 19.97 -10.40
N LYS A 46 -4.70 19.71 -11.69
CA LYS A 46 -5.74 19.28 -12.64
C LYS A 46 -6.28 17.88 -12.31
N LEU A 47 -5.41 16.95 -11.91
CA LEU A 47 -5.84 15.61 -11.47
C LEU A 47 -6.69 15.69 -10.20
N CYS A 48 -6.30 16.55 -9.26
CA CYS A 48 -7.08 16.83 -8.06
C CYS A 48 -8.43 17.47 -8.37
N HIS A 49 -8.45 18.53 -9.19
CA HIS A 49 -9.69 19.16 -9.65
C HIS A 49 -10.60 18.20 -10.43
N SER A 50 -10.03 17.16 -11.04
CA SER A 50 -10.80 16.13 -11.76
C SER A 50 -11.31 15.01 -10.84
N GLY A 51 -10.83 14.92 -9.60
CA GLY A 51 -11.20 13.91 -8.60
C GLY A 51 -10.37 12.62 -8.67
N TYR A 52 -9.31 12.56 -9.48
CA TYR A 52 -8.47 11.36 -9.59
C TYR A 52 -7.48 11.23 -8.43
N LEU A 53 -6.97 12.35 -7.93
CA LEU A 53 -6.05 12.45 -6.80
C LEU A 53 -6.62 13.44 -5.78
N GLU A 54 -6.12 13.40 -4.56
CA GLU A 54 -6.41 14.42 -3.54
C GLU A 54 -5.11 14.81 -2.85
N GLU A 55 -5.03 16.09 -2.46
CA GLU A 55 -3.95 16.57 -1.60
C GLU A 55 -4.46 16.71 -0.16
N ARG A 56 -3.80 16.03 0.79
CA ARG A 56 -4.12 16.07 2.22
C ARG A 56 -2.86 16.38 3.01
N THR A 57 -2.81 17.55 3.66
CA THR A 57 -1.70 17.97 4.53
C THR A 57 -0.31 17.80 3.87
N GLY A 58 -0.18 18.23 2.61
CA GLY A 58 1.07 18.13 1.84
C GLY A 58 1.37 16.78 1.19
N LYS A 59 0.43 15.83 1.26
CA LYS A 59 0.56 14.47 0.71
C LYS A 59 -0.46 14.21 -0.36
N VAL A 60 -0.16 13.28 -1.25
CA VAL A 60 -1.04 12.87 -2.35
C VAL A 60 -1.64 11.50 -2.02
N VAL A 61 -2.95 11.37 -2.21
CA VAL A 61 -3.70 10.11 -2.11
C VAL A 61 -4.60 9.94 -3.33
N LEU A 62 -5.18 8.75 -3.52
CA LEU A 62 -6.23 8.56 -4.53
C LEU A 62 -7.48 9.35 -4.14
N GLY A 63 -8.02 10.09 -5.11
CA GLY A 63 -9.34 10.69 -5.01
C GLY A 63 -10.44 9.71 -5.39
N GLU A 64 -11.69 10.08 -5.13
CA GLU A 64 -12.87 9.24 -5.36
C GLU A 64 -12.92 8.64 -6.78
N LYS A 65 -12.71 9.45 -7.84
CA LYS A 65 -12.70 8.93 -9.22
C LYS A 65 -11.52 8.01 -9.51
N GLY A 66 -10.39 8.22 -8.83
CA GLY A 66 -9.24 7.34 -8.92
C GLY A 66 -9.55 5.96 -8.35
N VAL A 67 -10.21 5.92 -7.20
CA VAL A 67 -10.70 4.69 -6.56
C VAL A 67 -11.74 4.00 -7.45
N GLU A 68 -12.73 4.72 -7.96
CA GLU A 68 -13.75 4.16 -8.85
C GLU A 68 -13.16 3.56 -10.12
N LYS A 69 -12.16 4.23 -10.72
CA LYS A 69 -11.47 3.71 -11.91
C LYS A 69 -10.93 2.31 -11.66
N PHE A 70 -10.17 2.12 -10.58
CA PHE A 70 -9.57 0.82 -10.28
C PHE A 70 -10.59 -0.23 -9.85
N LYS A 71 -11.66 0.15 -9.15
CA LYS A 71 -12.77 -0.77 -8.86
C LYS A 71 -13.45 -1.26 -10.14
N LYS A 72 -13.66 -0.37 -11.12
CA LYS A 72 -14.21 -0.75 -12.45
C LYS A 72 -13.28 -1.66 -13.24
N GLU A 73 -11.98 -1.61 -12.96
CA GLU A 73 -10.96 -2.53 -13.50
C GLU A 73 -10.84 -3.83 -12.69
N GLY A 74 -11.69 -4.04 -11.67
CA GLY A 74 -11.72 -5.27 -10.88
C GLY A 74 -10.76 -5.30 -9.69
N LYS A 75 -10.12 -4.19 -9.31
CA LYS A 75 -9.27 -4.16 -8.10
C LYS A 75 -10.13 -3.99 -6.83
N GLU A 76 -9.85 -4.82 -5.82
CA GLU A 76 -10.66 -4.89 -4.60
C GLU A 76 -9.95 -4.45 -3.31
N HIS A 77 -8.62 -4.65 -3.25
CA HIS A 77 -7.83 -4.54 -2.03
C HIS A 77 -7.00 -3.25 -1.95
N GLN A 78 -7.68 -2.09 -1.99
CA GLN A 78 -7.01 -0.80 -1.81
C GLN A 78 -6.39 -0.67 -0.41
N TYR A 79 -5.15 -0.20 -0.33
CA TYR A 79 -4.51 0.25 0.90
C TYR A 79 -5.05 1.63 1.31
N LYS A 80 -5.47 1.78 2.57
CA LYS A 80 -6.06 3.02 3.07
C LYS A 80 -5.16 3.65 4.13
N THR A 81 -4.65 4.83 3.83
CA THR A 81 -3.82 5.59 4.77
C THR A 81 -4.61 6.06 5.98
N GLY A 82 -4.11 5.72 7.16
CA GLY A 82 -4.61 6.24 8.43
C GLY A 82 -4.15 7.67 8.68
N ILE A 83 -5.00 8.49 9.29
CA ILE A 83 -4.74 9.94 9.52
C ILE A 83 -3.38 10.18 10.21
N ASN A 84 -2.99 9.32 11.14
CA ASN A 84 -1.74 9.44 11.90
C ASN A 84 -0.57 8.63 11.33
N ASN A 85 -0.78 7.82 10.30
CA ASN A 85 0.21 6.86 9.80
C ASN A 85 0.92 7.34 8.54
N ALA A 86 0.64 8.56 8.10
CA ALA A 86 1.11 8.99 6.79
C ALA A 86 2.64 9.19 6.69
N LYS A 87 3.44 9.07 7.77
CA LYS A 87 4.92 8.95 7.65
C LYS A 87 5.36 7.51 7.40
N HIS A 88 4.69 6.58 8.06
CA HIS A 88 4.83 5.14 7.87
C HIS A 88 4.49 4.78 6.42
N ASP A 89 3.34 5.22 5.93
CA ASP A 89 2.88 4.88 4.57
C ASP A 89 3.77 5.52 3.48
N ILE A 90 4.42 6.66 3.75
CA ILE A 90 5.42 7.23 2.84
C ILE A 90 6.62 6.29 2.70
N ARG A 91 7.11 5.69 3.80
CA ARG A 91 8.21 4.70 3.74
C ARG A 91 7.80 3.45 2.96
N LEU A 92 6.54 3.02 3.10
CA LEU A 92 6.00 1.93 2.30
C LEU A 92 6.02 2.27 0.80
N SER A 93 5.62 3.49 0.45
CA SER A 93 5.72 4.00 -0.92
C SER A 93 7.17 4.10 -1.40
N GLU A 94 8.12 4.52 -0.56
CA GLU A 94 9.55 4.54 -0.90
C GLU A 94 10.06 3.14 -1.23
N LYS A 95 9.71 2.14 -0.41
CA LYS A 95 10.04 0.73 -0.70
C LYS A 95 9.41 0.27 -2.00
N TYR A 96 8.12 0.53 -2.23
CA TYR A 96 7.47 0.17 -3.49
C TYR A 96 8.17 0.79 -4.70
N ILE A 97 8.54 2.07 -4.61
CA ILE A 97 9.22 2.81 -5.66
C ILE A 97 10.65 2.31 -5.89
N SER A 98 11.34 1.76 -4.90
CA SER A 98 12.71 1.25 -5.06
C SER A 98 12.78 -0.11 -5.74
N LEU A 99 11.67 -0.86 -5.79
CA LEU A 99 11.62 -2.19 -6.40
C LEU A 99 11.63 -2.14 -7.94
N PRO A 100 12.12 -3.18 -8.63
CA PRO A 100 11.91 -3.34 -10.08
C PRO A 100 10.41 -3.40 -10.43
N LYS A 101 10.04 -3.00 -11.66
CA LYS A 101 8.63 -2.90 -12.06
C LYS A 101 7.92 -4.25 -12.02
N GLU A 102 8.61 -5.30 -12.41
CA GLU A 102 8.15 -6.68 -12.44
C GLU A 102 7.80 -7.15 -11.03
N ILE A 103 8.61 -6.79 -10.04
CA ILE A 103 8.37 -7.13 -8.63
C ILE A 103 7.18 -6.32 -8.08
N ARG A 104 7.04 -5.04 -8.45
CA ARG A 104 5.90 -4.20 -8.06
C ARG A 104 4.55 -4.74 -8.54
N GLU A 105 4.53 -5.46 -9.66
CA GLU A 105 3.31 -6.10 -10.18
C GLU A 105 2.82 -7.25 -9.29
N THR A 106 3.74 -7.88 -8.54
CA THR A 106 3.40 -8.94 -7.58
C THR A 106 2.89 -8.42 -6.24
N TRP A 107 2.92 -7.10 -6.00
CA TRP A 107 2.60 -6.52 -4.69
C TRP A 107 1.21 -6.90 -4.19
N LYS A 108 1.16 -7.46 -2.97
CA LYS A 108 -0.07 -7.69 -2.21
C LYS A 108 -0.19 -6.66 -1.09
N THR A 109 -1.38 -6.08 -0.94
CA THR A 109 -1.68 -5.16 0.16
C THR A 109 -2.02 -5.93 1.44
N GLU A 110 -1.90 -5.29 2.61
CA GLU A 110 -2.36 -5.85 3.90
C GLU A 110 -3.76 -6.48 3.79
N LYS A 111 -4.72 -5.79 3.15
CA LYS A 111 -6.09 -6.30 3.02
C LYS A 111 -6.17 -7.56 2.16
N GLN A 112 -5.36 -7.65 1.10
CA GLN A 112 -5.29 -8.85 0.28
C GLN A 112 -4.68 -10.01 1.07
N LEU A 113 -3.56 -9.78 1.75
CA LEU A 113 -2.90 -10.78 2.61
C LEU A 113 -3.86 -11.32 3.67
N HIS A 114 -4.59 -10.42 4.34
CA HIS A 114 -5.57 -10.82 5.34
C HIS A 114 -6.69 -11.68 4.74
N SER A 115 -7.22 -11.28 3.58
CA SER A 115 -8.29 -12.03 2.91
C SER A 115 -7.84 -13.39 2.40
N GLU A 116 -6.61 -13.52 1.91
CA GLU A 116 -6.04 -14.79 1.47
C GLU A 116 -5.76 -15.70 2.67
N ALA A 117 -5.16 -15.17 3.74
CA ALA A 117 -4.92 -15.92 4.97
C ALA A 117 -6.23 -16.45 5.58
N GLN A 118 -7.30 -15.65 5.62
CA GLN A 118 -8.61 -16.10 6.12
C GLN A 118 -9.22 -17.30 5.37
N LYS A 119 -8.79 -17.55 4.12
CA LYS A 119 -9.23 -18.69 3.32
C LYS A 119 -8.36 -19.94 3.54
N ASP A 120 -7.20 -19.78 4.19
CA ASP A 120 -6.31 -20.88 4.51
C ASP A 120 -6.82 -21.66 5.74
N PRO A 121 -6.90 -23.01 5.68
CA PRO A 121 -7.35 -23.83 6.80
C PRO A 121 -6.58 -23.59 8.12
N ARG A 122 -5.31 -23.19 8.03
CA ARG A 122 -4.43 -22.94 9.18
C ARG A 122 -4.77 -21.65 9.94
N TYR A 123 -5.61 -20.78 9.37
CA TYR A 123 -5.85 -19.44 9.92
C TYR A 123 -6.50 -19.43 11.30
N ASN A 124 -7.45 -20.34 11.54
CA ASN A 124 -8.14 -20.41 12.83
C ASN A 124 -7.16 -20.81 13.95
N ASP A 125 -6.31 -21.80 13.69
CA ASP A 125 -5.29 -22.25 14.64
C ASP A 125 -4.23 -21.17 14.86
N PHE A 126 -3.75 -20.54 13.78
CA PHE A 126 -2.86 -19.39 13.86
C PHE A 126 -3.43 -18.27 14.73
N LYS A 127 -4.68 -17.87 14.48
CA LYS A 127 -5.36 -16.82 15.25
C LYS A 127 -5.46 -17.19 16.73
N LYS A 128 -5.80 -18.44 17.03
CA LYS A 128 -5.89 -18.95 18.41
C LYS A 128 -4.53 -18.85 19.11
N ILE A 129 -3.47 -19.37 18.49
CA ILE A 129 -2.09 -19.34 19.04
C ILE A 129 -1.64 -17.91 19.33
N ILE A 130 -1.87 -16.99 18.39
CA ILE A 130 -1.47 -15.58 18.57
C ILE A 130 -2.24 -14.93 19.73
N VAL A 131 -3.56 -15.13 19.81
CA VAL A 131 -4.39 -14.55 20.87
C VAL A 131 -4.03 -15.14 22.23
N GLU A 132 -3.77 -16.44 22.32
CA GLU A 132 -3.35 -17.12 23.56
C GLU A 132 -1.96 -16.68 24.02
N SER A 133 -1.02 -16.48 23.09
CA SER A 133 0.34 -15.99 23.39
C SER A 133 0.35 -14.52 23.82
N HIS A 134 -0.67 -13.76 23.40
CA HIS A 134 -0.71 -12.30 23.54
C HIS A 134 -2.09 -11.80 24.00
N PRO A 135 -2.59 -12.20 25.18
CA PRO A 135 -3.98 -11.99 25.59
C PRO A 135 -4.35 -10.51 25.81
N GLN A 136 -3.35 -9.66 26.07
CA GLN A 136 -3.52 -8.20 26.24
C GLN A 136 -3.19 -7.41 24.96
N GLY A 137 -2.76 -8.10 23.89
CA GLY A 137 -2.39 -7.51 22.62
C GLY A 137 -3.59 -7.37 21.69
N LYS A 138 -3.59 -6.32 20.85
CA LYS A 138 -4.54 -6.25 19.74
C LYS A 138 -4.08 -7.23 18.66
N PHE A 139 -4.99 -8.07 18.18
CA PHE A 139 -4.72 -8.98 17.07
C PHE A 139 -4.54 -8.18 15.77
N GLN A 140 -3.28 -7.95 15.38
CA GLN A 140 -2.91 -7.24 14.15
C GLN A 140 -1.72 -7.92 13.45
N PRO A 141 -1.87 -9.19 13.05
CA PRO A 141 -0.76 -9.99 12.54
C PRO A 141 -0.39 -9.72 11.10
N THR A 142 -1.24 -9.02 10.33
CA THR A 142 -1.00 -8.89 8.90
C THR A 142 0.11 -7.85 8.64
N PRO A 143 1.14 -8.17 7.83
CA PRO A 143 2.13 -7.19 7.37
C PRO A 143 1.53 -6.11 6.46
N ASP A 144 2.22 -4.98 6.31
CA ASP A 144 1.77 -3.85 5.46
C ASP A 144 1.61 -4.22 3.98
N GLY A 145 2.47 -5.12 3.50
CA GLY A 145 2.38 -5.69 2.17
C GLY A 145 3.27 -6.92 1.99
N ALA A 146 3.27 -7.48 0.79
CA ALA A 146 4.18 -8.54 0.41
C ALA A 146 4.53 -8.47 -1.08
N ILE A 147 5.69 -9.00 -1.44
CA ILE A 147 6.16 -9.11 -2.83
C ILE A 147 6.67 -10.52 -3.09
N TYR A 148 6.57 -10.99 -4.33
CA TYR A 148 7.19 -12.24 -4.71
C TYR A 148 8.72 -12.07 -4.78
N SER A 149 9.44 -13.07 -4.29
CA SER A 149 10.90 -13.15 -4.34
C SER A 149 11.30 -14.54 -4.81
N GLU A 150 11.98 -14.59 -5.96
CA GLU A 150 12.54 -15.83 -6.50
C GLU A 150 13.55 -16.46 -5.54
N ALA A 151 14.33 -15.64 -4.84
CA ALA A 151 15.33 -16.11 -3.87
C ALA A 151 14.70 -16.86 -2.67
N HIS A 152 13.43 -16.59 -2.37
CA HIS A 152 12.67 -17.23 -1.29
C HIS A 152 11.60 -18.20 -1.82
N ASP A 153 11.52 -18.40 -3.15
CA ASP A 153 10.47 -19.16 -3.83
C ASP A 153 9.06 -18.85 -3.30
N GLY A 154 8.73 -17.55 -3.20
CA GLY A 154 7.41 -17.15 -2.71
C GLY A 154 7.32 -15.71 -2.28
N TYR A 155 6.22 -15.38 -1.59
CA TYR A 155 5.95 -14.03 -1.13
C TYR A 155 6.74 -13.73 0.15
N ILE A 156 7.42 -12.60 0.22
CA ILE A 156 8.05 -12.09 1.45
C ILE A 156 7.23 -10.90 1.97
N ALA A 157 7.02 -10.86 3.28
CA ALA A 157 6.36 -9.74 3.94
C ALA A 157 7.24 -8.49 3.90
N ILE A 158 6.61 -7.34 3.71
CA ILE A 158 7.20 -6.02 3.87
C ILE A 158 6.50 -5.37 5.07
N GLU A 159 7.27 -4.98 6.09
CA GLU A 159 6.75 -4.27 7.26
C GLU A 159 7.54 -3.01 7.54
N VAL A 160 6.85 -1.87 7.64
CA VAL A 160 7.46 -0.61 8.06
C VAL A 160 7.39 -0.52 9.59
N THR A 161 8.54 -0.59 10.24
CA THR A 161 8.57 -0.41 11.69
C THR A 161 8.82 1.04 12.07
N THR A 162 8.12 1.49 13.11
CA THR A 162 8.34 2.80 13.71
C THR A 162 8.71 2.66 15.18
N ARG A 163 9.29 3.71 15.77
CA ARG A 163 9.71 3.70 17.18
C ARG A 163 8.59 3.42 18.19
N ASN A 164 7.33 3.51 17.76
CA ASN A 164 6.16 3.31 18.61
C ASN A 164 5.62 1.88 18.55
N TYR A 165 6.19 1.01 17.71
CA TYR A 165 5.78 -0.39 17.64
C TYR A 165 6.16 -1.09 18.93
N LYS A 166 5.21 -1.84 19.49
CA LYS A 166 5.52 -2.75 20.58
C LYS A 166 6.13 -4.01 19.97
N GLU A 167 7.02 -4.65 20.72
CA GLU A 167 7.65 -5.92 20.29
C GLU A 167 6.61 -6.96 19.86
N ILE A 168 5.49 -6.99 20.57
CA ILE A 168 4.35 -7.86 20.30
C ILE A 168 3.69 -7.63 18.93
N ASP A 169 3.72 -6.40 18.41
CA ASP A 169 3.16 -6.09 17.08
C ASP A 169 4.07 -6.69 15.99
N ILE A 170 5.39 -6.60 16.20
CA ILE A 170 6.41 -7.16 15.29
C ILE A 170 6.34 -8.69 15.31
N GLN A 171 6.27 -9.29 16.50
CA GLN A 171 6.20 -10.76 16.64
C GLN A 171 4.98 -11.35 15.92
N GLN A 172 3.79 -10.74 16.08
CA GLN A 172 2.59 -11.19 15.37
C GLN A 172 2.76 -11.19 13.85
N LYS A 173 3.43 -10.16 13.31
CA LYS A 173 3.68 -10.02 11.86
C LYS A 173 4.74 -10.98 11.34
N GLN A 174 5.77 -11.27 12.15
CA GLN A 174 6.74 -12.30 11.86
C GLN A 174 6.11 -13.70 11.85
N GLU A 175 5.24 -14.01 12.81
CA GLU A 175 4.54 -15.30 12.85
C GLU A 175 3.55 -15.45 11.68
N PHE A 176 2.88 -14.37 11.28
CA PHE A 176 2.08 -14.38 10.04
C PHE A 176 2.94 -14.74 8.84
N ALA A 177 4.10 -14.10 8.69
CA ALA A 177 4.99 -14.35 7.58
C ALA A 177 5.53 -15.78 7.59
N LYS A 178 5.90 -16.34 8.75
CA LYS A 178 6.32 -17.75 8.87
C LYS A 178 5.20 -18.74 8.50
N THR A 179 3.95 -18.38 8.79
CA THR A 179 2.82 -19.29 8.57
C THR A 179 2.33 -19.24 7.12
N PHE A 180 2.18 -18.05 6.55
CA PHE A 180 1.48 -17.85 5.28
C PHE A 180 2.37 -17.39 4.12
N LEU A 181 3.62 -17.04 4.40
CA LEU A 181 4.56 -16.45 3.44
C LEU A 181 5.92 -17.18 3.51
N SER A 182 6.88 -16.75 2.69
CA SER A 182 8.21 -17.38 2.54
C SER A 182 9.35 -16.55 3.15
N GLY A 183 9.04 -15.38 3.70
CA GLY A 183 10.04 -14.52 4.32
C GLY A 183 9.47 -13.23 4.91
N TYR A 184 10.33 -12.47 5.58
CA TYR A 184 9.98 -11.23 6.27
C TYR A 184 11.09 -10.20 6.12
N GLU A 185 10.73 -9.01 5.65
CA GLU A 185 11.62 -7.85 5.52
C GLU A 185 11.06 -6.69 6.36
N GLN A 186 11.92 -6.16 7.23
CA GLN A 186 11.61 -5.02 8.10
C GLN A 186 12.32 -3.75 7.60
N LEU A 187 11.57 -2.63 7.54
CA LEU A 187 12.03 -1.30 7.11
C LEU A 187 12.12 -0.29 8.26
#